data_AF-A0A6M8HSF7-F1
#
_entry.id   AF-A0A6M8HSF7-F1
#
_cell.length_a   1.000
_cell.length_b   1.000
_cell.length_c   1.000
_cell.angle_alpha   90.00
_cell.angle_beta   90.00
_cell.angle_gamma   90.00
#
_symmetry.space_group_name_H-M   'P 1'
#
loop_
_entity.id
_entity.type
_entity.pdbx_description
1 polymer ?
#
loop_
_entity_poly.entity_id
_entity_poly.type
_entity_poly.pdbx_seq_one_letter_code
_entity_poly.pdbx_strand_id
1 'polypeptide(L)'
;MPAKIRVFVSSTMDDLANEREAVVEVIKSLNFEPVNTEGILPNGGTSWDVLEPEIRTSLICILIQGERYGWIPMGGYGADKGKSVTHLEIDVAQDQGIPILPFFKKLKYGADSTSDDAILRDKFRKEIADWKSGLFRTEFNLASDLRGKVFQALLDVFTSSYLRTAVETQVSKIAAQSPVELTSASRAPPTPPRDAAAPPEVLFAGAGLSLSAGYPSANALAGVVGQALGLDSDQTSRHSLAQLFEVAETTLGRARSLSIVGELLNPPLPVEPTLAHVAAVQRFPIILTTNYDRLFEHACEMLAIPYAVRTPGDYVKGDAKPAVTIFKIDGSMDRPTTLVLSTADADRARMDRLFWVAVEDVLKTSRPIVIGHSMRDANSLSLMNGRNRKIKGIYVAPTIDPIDGRLLLERLNLEGVECSASDYLWKTPP
;
A
#
# COMPACT_ATOMS: atom_id res chain seq x y z
N MET A 1 -15.60 -6.21 -2.99
CA MET A 1 -14.86 -5.78 -1.77
C MET A 1 -13.88 -4.68 -2.16
N PRO A 2 -13.57 -3.73 -1.27
CA PRO A 2 -12.55 -2.71 -1.56
C PRO A 2 -11.18 -3.37 -1.75
N ALA A 3 -10.38 -2.89 -2.70
CA ALA A 3 -9.03 -3.42 -2.95
C ALA A 3 -7.99 -2.90 -1.95
N LYS A 4 -8.36 -1.90 -1.13
CA LYS A 4 -7.51 -1.26 -0.13
C LYS A 4 -8.27 -1.12 1.18
N ILE A 5 -7.53 -0.97 2.27
CA ILE A 5 -8.11 -0.61 3.56
C ILE A 5 -8.60 0.82 3.49
N ARG A 6 -9.91 1.03 3.65
CA ARG A 6 -10.53 2.34 3.69
C ARG A 6 -10.53 2.89 5.11
N VAL A 7 -9.96 4.07 5.30
CA VAL A 7 -9.80 4.73 6.60
C VAL A 7 -10.57 6.04 6.59
N PHE A 8 -11.66 6.10 7.35
CA PHE A 8 -12.44 7.31 7.52
C PHE A 8 -11.73 8.28 8.47
N VAL A 9 -11.62 9.55 8.09
CA VAL A 9 -11.02 10.61 8.92
C VAL A 9 -12.12 11.58 9.34
N SER A 10 -12.50 11.49 10.61
CA SER A 10 -13.47 12.37 11.28
C SER A 10 -12.73 13.44 12.08
N SER A 11 -13.05 14.71 11.84
CA SER A 11 -12.45 15.84 12.55
C SER A 11 -13.28 17.11 12.44
N THR A 12 -13.02 18.08 13.32
CA THR A 12 -13.54 19.44 13.17
C THR A 12 -12.86 20.16 11.99
N MET A 13 -13.65 20.88 11.17
CA MET A 13 -13.16 21.42 9.88
C MET A 13 -12.30 22.68 10.04
N ASP A 14 -12.62 23.56 10.98
CA ASP A 14 -12.06 24.93 11.02
C ASP A 14 -10.67 25.01 11.69
N ASP A 15 -10.32 24.09 12.58
CA ASP A 15 -9.17 24.22 13.50
C ASP A 15 -8.07 23.15 13.34
N LEU A 16 -8.24 22.22 12.39
CA LEU A 16 -7.37 21.03 12.23
C LEU A 16 -6.89 20.78 10.80
N ALA A 17 -6.89 21.78 9.92
CA ALA A 17 -6.52 21.59 8.50
C ALA A 17 -5.15 20.90 8.32
N ASN A 18 -4.11 21.38 9.02
CA ASN A 18 -2.76 20.81 8.94
C ASN A 18 -2.69 19.38 9.50
N GLU A 19 -3.40 19.14 10.60
CA GLU A 19 -3.50 17.83 11.25
C GLU A 19 -4.16 16.80 10.32
N ARG A 20 -5.24 17.19 9.63
CA ARG A 20 -5.95 16.32 8.68
C ARG A 20 -5.09 15.97 7.48
N GLU A 21 -4.43 16.95 6.88
CA GLU A 21 -3.51 16.74 5.77
C GLU A 21 -2.41 15.73 6.17
N ALA A 22 -1.81 15.91 7.35
CA ALA A 22 -0.80 15.00 7.87
C ALA A 22 -1.31 13.57 8.06
N VAL A 23 -2.56 13.38 8.50
CA VAL A 23 -3.20 12.05 8.62
C VAL A 23 -3.48 11.43 7.26
N VAL A 24 -4.01 12.21 6.30
CA VAL A 24 -4.28 11.74 4.93
C VAL A 24 -2.99 11.27 4.24
N GLU A 25 -1.89 12.00 4.41
CA GLU A 25 -0.58 11.60 3.89
C GLU A 25 -0.10 10.28 4.48
N VAL A 26 -0.28 10.07 5.79
CA VAL A 26 0.09 8.82 6.46
C VAL A 26 -0.71 7.65 5.91
N ILE A 27 -2.03 7.79 5.81
CA ILE A 27 -2.92 6.75 5.27
C ILE A 27 -2.46 6.35 3.86
N LYS A 28 -2.24 7.33 2.98
CA LYS A 28 -1.73 7.08 1.61
C LYS A 28 -0.36 6.42 1.62
N SER A 29 0.54 6.83 2.52
CA SER A 29 1.90 6.29 2.61
C SER A 29 1.94 4.79 2.98
N LEU A 30 0.90 4.28 3.65
CA LEU A 30 0.72 2.87 3.99
C LEU A 30 -0.03 2.07 2.90
N ASN A 31 -0.37 2.72 1.79
CA ASN A 31 -1.22 2.19 0.72
C ASN A 31 -2.68 1.94 1.14
N PHE A 32 -3.17 2.72 2.11
CA PHE A 32 -4.59 2.75 2.48
C PHE A 32 -5.31 3.86 1.71
N GLU A 33 -6.64 3.78 1.69
CA GLU A 33 -7.51 4.76 1.05
C GLU A 33 -8.10 5.71 2.11
N PRO A 34 -7.73 6.99 2.12
CA PRO A 34 -8.34 7.97 3.02
C PRO A 34 -9.75 8.33 2.52
N VAL A 35 -10.70 8.33 3.45
CA VAL A 35 -12.08 8.75 3.21
C VAL A 35 -12.35 9.94 4.12
N ASN A 36 -12.58 11.11 3.52
CA ASN A 36 -12.83 12.36 4.23
C ASN A 36 -13.74 13.28 3.40
N THR A 37 -14.43 14.19 4.08
CA THR A 37 -15.38 15.13 3.47
C THR A 37 -14.77 15.99 2.36
N GLU A 38 -13.50 16.39 2.48
CA GLU A 38 -12.80 17.22 1.47
C GLU A 38 -12.52 16.47 0.16
N GLY A 39 -12.44 15.14 0.21
CA GLY A 39 -12.19 14.30 -0.96
C GLY A 39 -13.45 13.99 -1.77
N ILE A 40 -14.63 14.27 -1.21
CA ILE A 40 -15.93 13.96 -1.83
C ILE A 40 -16.28 15.04 -2.85
N LEU A 41 -16.44 14.64 -4.12
CA LEU A 41 -16.87 15.53 -5.18
C LEU A 41 -18.40 15.72 -5.17
N PRO A 42 -18.92 16.90 -5.54
CA PRO A 42 -20.37 17.12 -5.64
C PRO A 42 -21.02 16.16 -6.64
N ASN A 43 -22.05 15.43 -6.21
CA ASN A 43 -22.77 14.45 -7.03
C ASN A 43 -24.30 14.66 -7.05
N GLY A 44 -24.78 15.78 -6.48
CA GLY A 44 -26.20 16.12 -6.38
C GLY A 44 -26.93 15.60 -5.13
N GLY A 45 -26.28 14.79 -4.29
CA GLY A 45 -26.79 14.38 -2.98
C GLY A 45 -26.53 15.41 -1.88
N THR A 46 -27.21 15.28 -0.73
CA THR A 46 -26.86 16.08 0.46
C THR A 46 -25.54 15.60 1.07
N SER A 47 -24.86 16.45 1.84
CA SER A 47 -23.57 16.09 2.47
C SER A 47 -23.66 14.80 3.29
N TRP A 48 -24.77 14.58 4.00
CA TRP A 48 -24.95 13.38 4.82
C TRP A 48 -25.25 12.13 3.96
N ASP A 49 -26.10 12.26 2.93
CA ASP A 49 -26.45 11.13 2.04
C ASP A 49 -25.23 10.58 1.30
N VAL A 50 -24.23 11.43 1.03
CA VAL A 50 -22.98 11.01 0.38
C VAL A 50 -21.97 10.49 1.41
N LEU A 51 -21.92 11.08 2.60
CA LEU A 51 -20.93 10.74 3.63
C LEU A 51 -21.25 9.44 4.37
N GLU A 52 -22.52 9.17 4.69
CA GLU A 52 -22.90 7.98 5.46
C GLU A 52 -22.50 6.66 4.78
N PRO A 53 -22.74 6.45 3.47
CA PRO A 53 -22.26 5.25 2.77
C PRO A 53 -20.74 5.10 2.81
N GLU A 54 -20.01 6.22 2.72
CA GLU A 54 -18.55 6.26 2.76
C GLU A 54 -18.01 5.83 4.14
N ILE A 55 -18.65 6.26 5.23
CA ILE A 55 -18.34 5.79 6.59
C ILE A 55 -18.62 4.29 6.71
N ARG A 56 -19.81 3.84 6.28
CA ARG A 56 -20.25 2.44 6.42
C ARG A 56 -19.36 1.45 5.68
N THR A 57 -18.74 1.89 4.59
CA THR A 57 -17.85 1.09 3.76
C THR A 57 -16.37 1.22 4.15
N SER A 58 -16.07 2.02 5.18
CA SER A 58 -14.74 2.11 5.77
C SER A 58 -14.47 0.96 6.75
N LEU A 59 -13.19 0.62 6.92
CA LEU A 59 -12.72 -0.46 7.79
C LEU A 59 -12.13 0.05 9.10
N ILE A 60 -11.68 1.30 9.12
CA ILE A 60 -11.11 1.98 10.29
C ILE A 60 -11.66 3.40 10.31
N CYS A 61 -11.91 3.93 11.51
CA CYS A 61 -12.27 5.33 11.72
C CYS A 61 -11.20 6.02 12.59
N ILE A 62 -10.61 7.11 12.11
CA ILE A 62 -9.74 7.98 12.89
C ILE A 62 -10.57 9.18 13.35
N LEU A 63 -10.58 9.42 14.66
CA LEU A 63 -11.18 10.61 15.24
C LEU A 63 -10.06 11.59 15.64
N ILE A 64 -10.04 12.77 15.05
CA ILE A 64 -9.15 13.87 15.44
C ILE A 64 -9.99 14.95 16.12
N GLN A 65 -9.72 15.21 17.39
CA GLN A 65 -10.52 16.13 18.18
C GLN A 65 -9.66 17.30 18.69
N GLY A 66 -10.06 18.52 18.28
CA GLY A 66 -9.32 19.76 18.44
C GLY A 66 -9.73 20.59 19.65
N GLU A 67 -9.71 21.92 19.51
CA GLU A 67 -10.09 22.84 20.59
C GLU A 67 -11.60 23.07 20.66
N ARG A 68 -12.33 22.66 19.61
CA ARG A 68 -13.78 22.85 19.44
C ARG A 68 -14.54 21.53 19.48
N TYR A 69 -15.82 21.57 19.84
CA TYR A 69 -16.72 20.42 19.70
C TYR A 69 -17.15 20.20 18.24
N GLY A 70 -17.29 21.30 17.50
CA GLY A 70 -17.66 21.30 16.09
C GLY A 70 -19.06 21.82 15.84
N TRP A 71 -19.43 21.92 14.57
CA TRP A 71 -20.71 22.47 14.15
C TRP A 71 -21.87 21.50 14.40
N ILE A 72 -22.93 21.99 15.04
CA ILE A 72 -24.19 21.28 15.26
C ILE A 72 -25.16 21.65 14.13
N PRO A 73 -25.68 20.68 13.37
CA PRO A 73 -26.62 20.96 12.29
C PRO A 73 -27.93 21.55 12.84
N MET A 74 -28.42 22.62 12.21
CA MET A 74 -29.69 23.28 12.56
C MET A 74 -30.88 22.77 11.72
N GLY A 75 -30.62 21.90 10.75
CA GLY A 75 -31.60 21.26 9.87
C GLY A 75 -30.97 20.08 9.12
N GLY A 76 -31.79 19.16 8.60
CA GLY A 76 -31.31 17.92 8.00
C GLY A 76 -31.04 16.82 9.03
N TYR A 77 -30.23 15.82 8.67
CA TYR A 77 -29.90 14.69 9.54
C TYR A 77 -29.19 15.16 10.83
N GLY A 78 -29.69 14.74 11.99
CA GLY A 78 -29.10 15.01 13.30
C GLY A 78 -29.42 16.37 13.92
N ALA A 79 -30.27 17.18 13.29
CA ALA A 79 -30.64 18.51 13.77
C ALA A 79 -31.40 18.50 15.11
N ASP A 80 -32.10 17.42 15.42
CA ASP A 80 -32.85 17.19 16.65
C ASP A 80 -32.00 16.53 17.75
N LYS A 81 -30.79 16.06 17.42
CA LYS A 81 -29.93 15.29 18.33
C LYS A 81 -29.02 16.17 19.19
N GLY A 82 -28.83 17.45 18.84
CA GLY A 82 -27.94 18.37 19.56
C GLY A 82 -26.47 17.91 19.56
N LYS A 83 -26.07 17.12 18.55
CA LYS A 83 -24.72 16.56 18.38
C LYS A 83 -24.00 17.24 17.23
N SER A 84 -22.68 17.41 17.33
CA SER A 84 -21.90 17.93 16.21
C SER A 84 -21.82 16.90 15.08
N VAL A 85 -21.54 17.34 13.85
CA VAL A 85 -21.37 16.43 12.70
C VAL A 85 -20.32 15.36 13.00
N THR A 86 -19.17 15.75 13.58
CA THR A 86 -18.12 14.82 14.02
C THR A 86 -18.63 13.79 15.02
N HIS A 87 -19.48 14.18 15.98
CA HIS A 87 -20.07 13.21 16.92
C HIS A 87 -21.01 12.25 16.18
N LEU A 88 -21.86 12.73 15.28
CA LEU A 88 -22.77 11.90 14.51
C LEU A 88 -22.02 10.88 13.62
N GLU A 89 -20.89 11.27 13.04
CA GLU A 89 -20.01 10.37 12.28
C GLU A 89 -19.49 9.21 13.16
N ILE A 90 -19.10 9.53 14.39
CA ILE A 90 -18.60 8.55 15.36
C ILE A 90 -19.71 7.62 15.88
N ASP A 91 -20.92 8.15 16.09
CA ASP A 91 -22.09 7.31 16.41
C ASP A 91 -22.30 6.25 15.31
N VAL A 92 -22.25 6.65 14.02
CA VAL A 92 -22.40 5.71 12.90
C VAL A 92 -21.28 4.69 12.89
N ALA A 93 -20.02 5.10 13.12
CA ALA A 93 -18.89 4.17 13.18
C ALA A 93 -19.05 3.15 14.32
N GLN A 94 -19.48 3.58 15.51
CA GLN A 94 -19.77 2.71 16.66
C GLN A 94 -20.90 1.72 16.35
N ASP A 95 -22.01 2.21 15.80
CA ASP A 95 -23.16 1.38 15.41
C ASP A 95 -22.78 0.33 14.36
N GLN A 96 -21.82 0.64 13.49
CA GLN A 96 -21.29 -0.30 12.51
C GLN A 96 -20.22 -1.25 13.05
N GLY A 97 -19.74 -1.04 14.27
CA GLY A 97 -18.63 -1.81 14.84
C GLY A 97 -17.29 -1.53 14.17
N ILE A 98 -17.15 -0.37 13.50
CA ILE A 98 -15.89 0.03 12.89
C ILE A 98 -14.91 0.40 14.03
N PRO A 99 -13.68 -0.14 14.05
CA PRO A 99 -12.69 0.24 15.05
C PRO A 99 -12.36 1.74 14.93
N ILE A 100 -12.48 2.46 16.05
CA ILE A 100 -12.22 3.90 16.14
C ILE A 100 -10.90 4.14 16.87
N LEU A 101 -10.04 4.98 16.27
CA LEU A 101 -8.75 5.40 16.80
C LEU A 101 -8.81 6.88 17.19
N PRO A 102 -9.00 7.22 18.49
CA PRO A 102 -9.14 8.60 18.92
C PRO A 102 -7.80 9.29 19.23
N PHE A 103 -7.59 10.44 18.59
CA PHE A 103 -6.46 11.35 18.77
C PHE A 103 -6.94 12.72 19.24
N PHE A 104 -6.54 13.14 20.44
CA PHE A 104 -7.00 14.38 21.06
C PHE A 104 -5.88 15.42 21.13
N LYS A 105 -6.17 16.65 20.67
CA LYS A 105 -5.24 17.77 20.79
C LYS A 105 -5.15 18.20 22.26
N LYS A 106 -3.92 18.30 22.77
CA LYS A 106 -3.67 18.86 24.09
C LYS A 106 -4.10 20.32 24.10
N LEU A 107 -5.03 20.64 25.00
CA LEU A 107 -5.51 22.00 25.17
C LEU A 107 -4.44 22.83 25.87
N LYS A 108 -4.21 24.05 25.38
CA LYS A 108 -3.27 24.99 26.00
C LYS A 108 -3.79 25.46 27.36
N TYR A 109 -2.89 25.92 28.21
CA TYR A 109 -3.27 26.58 29.45
C TYR A 109 -4.15 27.80 29.15
N GLY A 110 -5.31 27.89 29.81
CA GLY A 110 -6.30 28.93 29.55
C GLY A 110 -7.21 28.67 28.34
N ALA A 111 -7.19 27.47 27.76
CA ALA A 111 -8.19 27.07 26.77
C ALA A 111 -9.61 27.19 27.34
N ASP A 112 -10.54 27.56 26.47
CA ASP A 112 -11.93 27.70 26.84
C ASP A 112 -12.47 26.38 27.42
N SER A 113 -13.12 26.51 28.57
CA SER A 113 -13.73 25.44 29.36
C SER A 113 -15.13 25.80 29.85
N THR A 114 -15.62 27.00 29.52
CA THR A 114 -16.87 27.54 30.06
C THR A 114 -17.93 27.79 29.00
N SER A 115 -17.56 27.96 27.73
CA SER A 115 -18.56 28.04 26.66
C SER A 115 -19.32 26.71 26.49
N ASP A 116 -20.53 26.81 25.95
CA ASP A 116 -21.34 25.62 25.64
C ASP A 116 -20.59 24.65 24.70
N ASP A 117 -19.83 25.17 23.73
CA ASP A 117 -18.99 24.36 22.84
C ASP A 117 -17.90 23.62 23.62
N ALA A 118 -17.18 24.30 24.52
CA ALA A 118 -16.15 23.68 25.35
C ALA A 118 -16.69 22.62 26.30
N ILE A 119 -17.88 22.85 26.88
CA ILE A 119 -18.56 21.87 27.74
C ILE A 119 -18.93 20.62 26.95
N LEU A 120 -19.52 20.78 25.75
CA LEU A 120 -19.87 19.67 24.87
C LEU A 120 -18.63 18.92 24.37
N ARG A 121 -17.57 19.66 24.03
CA ARG A 121 -16.25 19.11 23.65
C ARG A 121 -15.72 18.18 24.74
N ASP A 122 -15.69 18.64 25.97
CA ASP A 122 -15.12 17.89 27.09
C ASP A 122 -16.03 16.71 27.50
N LYS A 123 -17.34 16.86 27.36
CA LYS A 123 -18.30 15.76 27.50
C LYS A 123 -18.02 14.66 26.48
N PHE A 124 -17.87 15.01 25.21
CA PHE A 124 -17.58 14.05 24.14
C PHE A 124 -16.22 13.36 24.32
N ARG A 125 -15.17 14.10 24.72
CA ARG A 125 -13.87 13.50 25.07
C ARG A 125 -13.98 12.47 26.18
N LYS A 126 -14.79 12.75 27.20
CA LYS A 126 -15.02 11.82 28.33
C LYS A 126 -15.81 10.59 27.90
N GLU A 127 -16.82 10.77 27.06
CA GLU A 127 -17.63 9.68 26.50
C GLU A 127 -16.77 8.72 25.69
N ILE A 128 -15.97 9.24 24.75
CA ILE A 128 -15.10 8.41 23.90
C ILE A 128 -14.01 7.71 24.71
N ALA A 129 -13.50 8.35 25.77
CA ALA A 129 -12.39 7.81 26.54
C ALA A 129 -12.79 7.28 27.92
N ASP A 130 -14.05 6.86 28.08
CA ASP A 130 -14.54 6.23 29.30
C ASP A 130 -13.77 4.92 29.60
N TRP A 131 -13.46 4.68 30.87
CA TRP A 131 -12.64 3.52 31.26
C TRP A 131 -13.39 2.18 31.17
N LYS A 132 -14.72 2.18 31.31
CA LYS A 132 -15.53 0.95 31.35
C LYS A 132 -15.99 0.51 29.96
N SER A 133 -16.28 1.48 29.07
CA SER A 133 -16.84 1.20 27.74
C SER A 133 -16.21 2.02 26.60
N GLY A 134 -15.24 2.88 26.91
CA GLY A 134 -14.60 3.75 25.92
C GLY A 134 -13.36 3.15 25.27
N LEU A 135 -12.67 4.01 24.53
CA LEU A 135 -11.54 3.66 23.67
C LEU A 135 -10.23 4.21 24.23
N PHE A 136 -9.13 3.49 23.97
CA PHE A 136 -7.81 3.98 24.30
C PHE A 136 -7.48 5.20 23.44
N ARG A 137 -7.10 6.31 24.09
CA ARG A 137 -6.85 7.60 23.42
C ARG A 137 -5.36 7.93 23.39
N THR A 138 -4.97 8.63 22.32
CA THR A 138 -3.64 9.24 22.23
C THR A 138 -3.76 10.76 22.17
N GLU A 139 -2.92 11.47 22.91
CA GLU A 139 -2.89 12.93 22.87
C GLU A 139 -1.77 13.45 21.97
N PHE A 140 -1.96 14.58 21.29
CA PHE A 140 -0.94 15.22 20.43
C PHE A 140 -0.88 16.74 20.61
N ASN A 141 0.25 17.35 20.23
CA ASN A 141 0.43 18.81 20.29
C ASN A 141 0.47 19.47 18.90
N LEU A 142 1.20 18.86 17.96
CA LEU A 142 1.47 19.38 16.62
C LEU A 142 1.05 18.37 15.57
N ALA A 143 0.81 18.82 14.34
CA ALA A 143 0.51 17.95 13.21
C ALA A 143 1.60 16.90 12.94
N SER A 144 2.89 17.24 13.14
CA SER A 144 4.00 16.30 13.00
C SER A 144 4.00 15.19 14.06
N ASP A 145 3.62 15.52 15.30
CA ASP A 145 3.45 14.56 16.39
C ASP A 145 2.26 13.63 16.12
N LEU A 146 1.14 14.19 15.67
CA LEU A 146 -0.03 13.42 15.23
C LEU A 146 0.33 12.45 14.09
N ARG A 147 1.06 12.94 13.08
CA ARG A 147 1.54 12.14 11.95
C ARG A 147 2.25 10.87 12.42
N GLY A 148 3.25 11.01 13.31
CA GLY A 148 4.01 9.88 13.83
C GLY A 148 3.15 8.89 14.62
N LYS A 149 2.25 9.40 15.48
CA LYS A 149 1.34 8.57 16.28
C LYS A 149 0.32 7.80 15.45
N VAL A 150 -0.26 8.45 14.44
CA VAL A 150 -1.20 7.82 13.51
C VAL A 150 -0.48 6.77 12.66
N PHE A 151 0.75 7.06 12.22
CA PHE A 151 1.57 6.10 11.48
C PHE A 151 1.76 4.83 12.31
N GLN A 152 2.21 4.95 13.57
CA GLN A 152 2.40 3.80 14.46
C GLN A 152 1.10 3.04 14.73
N ALA A 153 -0.01 3.75 15.02
CA ALA A 153 -1.29 3.10 15.29
C ALA A 153 -1.84 2.31 14.09
N LEU A 154 -1.58 2.77 12.85
CA LEU A 154 -2.02 2.09 11.64
C LEU A 154 -1.12 0.90 11.26
N LEU A 155 0.15 0.87 11.70
CA LEU A 155 1.02 -0.29 11.49
C LEU A 155 0.49 -1.54 12.21
N ASP A 156 -0.25 -1.37 13.31
CA ASP A 156 -0.86 -2.46 14.05
C ASP A 156 -1.84 -3.29 13.19
N VAL A 157 -2.37 -2.74 12.09
CA VAL A 157 -3.19 -3.50 11.13
C VAL A 157 -2.41 -4.66 10.50
N PHE A 158 -1.10 -4.52 10.36
CA PHE A 158 -0.24 -5.52 9.73
C PHE A 158 0.32 -6.55 10.72
N THR A 159 0.35 -6.21 12.01
CA THR A 159 0.86 -7.10 13.06
C THR A 159 -0.29 -7.90 13.68
N SER A 160 0.04 -8.95 14.45
CA SER A 160 -0.96 -9.76 15.17
C SER A 160 -1.56 -8.97 16.35
N SER A 161 -2.44 -8.01 16.02
CA SER A 161 -3.02 -7.05 16.96
C SER A 161 -4.55 -7.16 17.05
N TYR A 162 -5.13 -6.47 18.04
CA TYR A 162 -6.58 -6.28 18.13
C TYR A 162 -7.14 -5.56 16.89
N LEU A 163 -6.44 -4.53 16.40
CA LEU A 163 -6.88 -3.74 15.27
C LEU A 163 -6.99 -4.60 14.00
N ARG A 164 -6.01 -5.47 13.76
CA ARG A 164 -6.04 -6.44 12.66
C ARG A 164 -7.28 -7.33 12.73
N THR A 165 -7.56 -7.90 13.90
CA THR A 165 -8.73 -8.79 14.11
C THR A 165 -10.05 -8.04 13.89
N ALA A 166 -10.13 -6.79 14.34
CA ALA A 166 -11.31 -5.95 14.12
C ALA A 166 -11.53 -5.64 12.63
N VAL A 167 -10.45 -5.34 11.90
CA VAL A 167 -10.51 -5.12 10.44
C VAL A 167 -10.97 -6.40 9.71
N GLU A 168 -10.41 -7.57 10.03
CA GLU A 168 -10.81 -8.85 9.42
C GLU A 168 -12.29 -9.19 9.69
N THR A 169 -12.78 -8.87 10.89
CA THR A 169 -14.20 -9.01 11.25
C THR A 169 -15.08 -8.10 10.40
N GLN A 170 -14.66 -6.85 10.21
CA GLN A 170 -15.40 -5.88 9.40
C GLN A 170 -15.41 -6.24 7.91
N VAL A 171 -14.28 -6.74 7.38
CA VAL A 171 -14.20 -7.28 6.01
C VAL A 171 -15.21 -8.41 5.82
N SER A 172 -15.27 -9.35 6.77
CA SER A 172 -16.22 -10.47 6.73
C SER A 172 -17.67 -10.01 6.77
N LYS A 173 -17.99 -8.99 7.59
CA LYS A 173 -19.33 -8.39 7.68
C LYS A 173 -19.74 -7.72 6.36
N ILE A 174 -18.85 -6.94 5.75
CA ILE A 174 -19.12 -6.27 4.46
C ILE A 174 -19.28 -7.30 3.33
N ALA A 175 -18.44 -8.34 3.30
CA ALA A 175 -18.53 -9.41 2.31
C ALA A 175 -19.88 -10.15 2.37
N ALA A 176 -20.42 -10.37 3.57
CA ALA A 176 -21.72 -11.02 3.77
C ALA A 176 -22.91 -10.17 3.30
N GLN A 177 -22.77 -8.84 3.28
CA GLN A 177 -23.84 -7.91 2.90
C GLN A 177 -23.91 -7.65 1.39
N SER A 178 -22.81 -7.89 0.67
CA SER A 178 -22.71 -7.69 -0.77
C SER A 178 -21.97 -8.87 -1.42
N PRO A 179 -22.68 -9.96 -1.79
CA PRO A 179 -22.10 -11.01 -2.61
C PRO A 179 -21.86 -10.44 -4.02
N VAL A 180 -20.66 -9.90 -4.25
CA VAL A 180 -20.25 -9.47 -5.58
C VAL A 180 -19.94 -10.73 -6.38
N GLU A 181 -20.75 -11.01 -7.41
CA GLU A 181 -20.39 -11.94 -8.47
C GLU A 181 -19.12 -11.43 -9.15
N LEU A 182 -18.04 -12.22 -9.11
CA LEU A 182 -16.84 -11.99 -9.92
C LEU A 182 -17.18 -12.22 -11.40
N THR A 183 -17.85 -11.27 -12.04
CA THR A 183 -17.96 -11.23 -13.49
C THR A 183 -17.01 -10.16 -14.02
N SER A 184 -15.85 -10.59 -14.54
CA SER A 184 -15.23 -10.12 -15.78
C SER A 184 -13.69 -10.07 -15.69
N ALA A 185 -13.05 -11.12 -16.20
CA ALA A 185 -11.74 -11.01 -16.84
C ALA A 185 -11.56 -12.12 -17.89
N SER A 186 -12.60 -12.40 -18.70
CA SER A 186 -12.53 -13.40 -19.78
C SER A 186 -11.93 -12.85 -21.09
N ARG A 187 -11.49 -11.58 -21.10
CA ARG A 187 -11.00 -10.96 -22.33
C ARG A 187 -9.50 -10.81 -22.25
N ALA A 188 -8.77 -11.58 -23.06
CA ALA A 188 -7.33 -11.42 -23.21
C ALA A 188 -7.02 -9.99 -23.69
N PRO A 189 -5.99 -9.32 -23.15
CA PRO A 189 -5.52 -8.05 -23.66
C PRO A 189 -5.12 -8.23 -25.13
N PRO A 190 -5.28 -7.19 -25.95
CA PRO A 190 -4.81 -7.23 -27.32
C PRO A 190 -3.30 -7.49 -27.30
N THR A 191 -2.87 -8.57 -27.97
CA THR A 191 -1.44 -8.79 -28.20
C THR A 191 -0.98 -7.71 -29.17
N PRO A 192 0.05 -6.90 -28.84
CA PRO A 192 0.63 -5.98 -29.80
C PRO A 192 1.00 -6.75 -31.08
N PRO A 193 0.81 -6.18 -32.28
CA PRO A 193 1.37 -6.78 -33.48
C PRO A 193 2.87 -6.96 -33.27
N ARG A 194 3.34 -8.22 -33.27
CA ARG A 194 4.76 -8.53 -33.16
C ARG A 194 5.40 -8.25 -34.50
N ASP A 195 6.10 -7.12 -34.62
CA ASP A 195 7.13 -6.99 -35.63
C ASP A 195 8.24 -8.00 -35.33
N ALA A 196 8.42 -8.99 -36.20
CA ALA A 196 9.43 -10.04 -36.03
C ALA A 196 10.86 -9.49 -36.02
N ALA A 197 11.08 -8.25 -36.50
CA ALA A 197 12.36 -7.56 -36.44
C ALA A 197 12.60 -6.81 -35.12
N ALA A 198 11.55 -6.58 -34.32
CA ALA A 198 11.68 -5.88 -33.04
C ALA A 198 12.26 -6.81 -31.96
N PRO A 199 13.11 -6.29 -31.05
CA PRO A 199 13.59 -7.07 -29.92
C PRO A 199 12.42 -7.53 -29.04
N PRO A 200 12.48 -8.76 -28.48
CA PRO A 200 11.42 -9.26 -27.60
C PRO A 200 11.26 -8.35 -26.39
N GLU A 201 10.03 -8.19 -25.90
CA GLU A 201 9.77 -7.41 -24.68
C GLU A 201 9.90 -8.27 -23.43
N VAL A 202 10.48 -7.68 -22.37
CA VAL A 202 10.54 -8.27 -21.03
C VAL A 202 9.94 -7.29 -20.03
N LEU A 203 9.10 -7.78 -19.12
CA LEU A 203 8.59 -6.97 -18.00
C LEU A 203 9.64 -6.89 -16.90
N PHE A 204 9.91 -5.70 -16.39
CA PHE A 204 10.60 -5.46 -15.12
C PHE A 204 9.60 -4.84 -14.14
N ALA A 205 9.06 -5.65 -13.23
CA ALA A 205 7.97 -5.29 -12.35
C ALA A 205 8.45 -5.03 -10.90
N GLY A 206 7.92 -3.97 -10.29
CA GLY A 206 8.12 -3.67 -8.87
C GLY A 206 6.83 -3.63 -8.06
N ALA A 207 6.98 -3.30 -6.77
CA ALA A 207 5.90 -3.41 -5.79
C ALA A 207 4.68 -2.55 -6.12
N GLY A 208 4.85 -1.52 -6.96
CA GLY A 208 3.77 -0.66 -7.45
C GLY A 208 2.66 -1.40 -8.19
N LEU A 209 2.93 -2.53 -8.85
CA LEU A 209 1.85 -3.37 -9.41
C LEU A 209 0.99 -4.00 -8.30
N SER A 210 1.63 -4.45 -7.23
CA SER A 210 1.02 -5.14 -6.09
C SER A 210 0.28 -4.20 -5.14
N LEU A 211 0.63 -2.90 -5.10
CA LEU A 211 -0.10 -1.90 -4.30
C LEU A 211 -1.58 -1.82 -4.65
N SER A 212 -1.94 -1.93 -5.93
CA SER A 212 -3.34 -1.88 -6.35
C SER A 212 -4.13 -3.14 -5.96
N ALA A 213 -3.43 -4.23 -5.61
CA ALA A 213 -4.03 -5.46 -5.10
C ALA A 213 -4.33 -5.40 -3.59
N GLY A 214 -3.77 -4.41 -2.89
CA GLY A 214 -3.93 -4.25 -1.44
C GLY A 214 -2.70 -4.64 -0.60
N TYR A 215 -1.58 -5.01 -1.23
CA TYR A 215 -0.33 -5.24 -0.49
C TYR A 215 0.20 -3.94 0.15
N PRO A 216 0.89 -4.02 1.30
CA PRO A 216 1.45 -2.86 1.96
C PRO A 216 2.54 -2.20 1.11
N SER A 217 2.77 -0.91 1.37
CA SER A 217 3.89 -0.21 0.76
C SER A 217 5.24 -0.62 1.38
N ALA A 218 6.34 -0.33 0.67
CA ALA A 218 7.68 -0.48 1.25
C ALA A 218 7.86 0.38 2.52
N ASN A 219 7.15 1.50 2.62
CA ASN A 219 7.15 2.36 3.81
C ASN A 219 6.46 1.68 5.00
N ALA A 220 5.37 0.95 4.77
CA ALA A 220 4.74 0.14 5.81
C ALA A 220 5.68 -0.96 6.32
N LEU A 221 6.38 -1.66 5.41
CA LEU A 221 7.37 -2.66 5.77
C LEU A 221 8.54 -2.07 6.58
N ALA A 222 9.10 -0.94 6.13
CA ALA A 222 10.11 -0.20 6.88
C ALA A 222 9.60 0.22 8.26
N GLY A 223 8.36 0.71 8.34
CA GLY A 223 7.69 1.09 9.59
C GLY A 223 7.58 -0.05 10.59
N VAL A 224 7.10 -1.23 10.18
CA VAL A 224 6.98 -2.39 11.08
C VAL A 224 8.35 -2.86 11.56
N VAL A 225 9.36 -2.89 10.70
CA VAL A 225 10.73 -3.27 11.09
C VAL A 225 11.31 -2.21 12.06
N GLY A 226 11.11 -0.93 11.76
CA GLY A 226 11.52 0.17 12.64
C GLY A 226 10.88 0.09 14.02
N GLN A 227 9.57 -0.15 14.09
CA GLN A 227 8.83 -0.34 15.34
C GLN A 227 9.36 -1.55 16.13
N ALA A 228 9.65 -2.67 15.45
CA ALA A 228 10.25 -3.85 16.08
C ALA A 228 11.67 -3.59 16.63
N LEU A 229 12.38 -2.62 16.06
CA LEU A 229 13.68 -2.13 16.54
C LEU A 229 13.56 -1.02 17.61
N GLY A 230 12.35 -0.58 17.95
CA GLY A 230 12.11 0.53 18.87
C GLY A 230 12.43 1.91 18.29
N LEU A 231 12.47 2.03 16.97
CA LEU A 231 12.70 3.29 16.26
C LEU A 231 11.38 4.04 16.05
N ASP A 232 11.44 5.37 16.12
CA ASP A 232 10.32 6.21 15.67
C ASP A 232 10.28 6.35 14.14
N SER A 233 9.22 6.99 13.62
CA SER A 233 9.04 7.15 12.16
C SER A 233 10.12 7.99 11.50
N ASP A 234 10.65 9.00 12.21
CA ASP A 234 11.68 9.88 11.66
C ASP A 234 13.03 9.15 11.56
N GLN A 235 13.43 8.46 12.63
CA GLN A 235 14.60 7.59 12.65
C GLN A 235 14.52 6.52 11.56
N THR A 236 13.38 5.85 11.44
CA THR A 236 13.14 4.81 10.43
C THR A 236 13.33 5.35 9.01
N SER A 237 12.79 6.54 8.72
CA SER A 237 12.83 7.14 7.37
C SER A 237 14.23 7.52 6.88
N ARG A 238 15.22 7.60 7.77
CA ARG A 238 16.61 7.94 7.44
C ARG A 238 17.42 6.76 6.90
N HIS A 239 16.86 5.55 6.95
CA HIS A 239 17.55 4.31 6.59
C HIS A 239 16.87 3.60 5.43
N SER A 240 17.66 2.88 4.63
CA SER A 240 17.10 1.99 3.61
C SER A 240 16.50 0.74 4.27
N LEU A 241 15.58 0.09 3.57
CA LEU A 241 14.98 -1.17 4.04
C LEU A 241 16.05 -2.24 4.33
N ALA A 242 17.08 -2.33 3.49
CA ALA A 242 18.18 -3.27 3.67
C ALA A 242 18.98 -3.01 4.96
N GLN A 243 19.23 -1.74 5.28
CA GLN A 243 19.90 -1.36 6.53
C GLN A 243 19.05 -1.69 7.76
N LEU A 244 17.74 -1.44 7.69
CA LEU A 244 16.82 -1.79 8.77
C LEU A 244 16.80 -3.30 9.02
N PHE A 245 16.76 -4.11 7.96
CA PHE A 245 16.82 -5.57 8.11
C PHE A 245 18.17 -6.09 8.59
N GLU A 246 19.28 -5.47 8.20
CA GLU A 246 20.61 -5.82 8.70
C GLU A 246 20.71 -5.63 10.22
N VAL A 247 20.16 -4.52 10.74
CA VAL A 247 20.07 -4.29 12.20
C VAL A 247 19.04 -5.23 12.84
N ALA A 248 17.89 -5.47 12.21
CA ALA A 248 16.87 -6.38 12.73
C ALA A 248 17.38 -7.83 12.83
N GLU A 249 18.18 -8.29 11.88
CA GLU A 249 18.74 -9.65 11.92
C GLU A 249 19.76 -9.83 13.02
N THR A 250 20.59 -8.82 13.27
CA THR A 250 21.58 -8.85 14.36
C THR A 250 20.94 -8.69 15.73
N THR A 251 19.83 -7.96 15.83
CA THR A 251 19.17 -7.64 17.11
C THR A 251 18.05 -8.62 17.48
N LEU A 252 17.23 -9.02 16.51
CA LEU A 252 16.02 -9.84 16.69
C LEU A 252 16.16 -11.25 16.10
N GLY A 253 17.17 -11.48 15.24
CA GLY A 253 17.39 -12.74 14.54
C GLY A 253 16.61 -12.87 13.22
N ARG A 254 17.19 -13.61 12.26
CA ARG A 254 16.61 -13.84 10.92
C ARG A 254 15.19 -14.41 10.96
N ALA A 255 14.90 -15.33 11.89
CA ALA A 255 13.56 -15.91 12.03
C ALA A 255 12.49 -14.85 12.29
N ARG A 256 12.81 -13.81 13.08
CA ARG A 256 11.88 -12.70 13.33
C ARG A 256 11.72 -11.80 12.10
N SER A 257 12.80 -11.49 11.38
CA SER A 257 12.74 -10.75 10.11
C SER A 257 11.83 -11.44 9.09
N LEU A 258 11.97 -12.76 8.95
CA LEU A 258 11.11 -13.57 8.07
C LEU A 258 9.65 -13.56 8.54
N SER A 259 9.39 -13.64 9.85
CA SER A 259 8.04 -13.53 10.43
C SER A 259 7.40 -12.18 10.08
N ILE A 260 8.13 -11.07 10.24
CA ILE A 260 7.63 -9.72 9.92
C ILE A 260 7.20 -9.63 8.45
N VAL A 261 8.05 -10.11 7.54
CA VAL A 261 7.73 -10.10 6.10
C VAL A 261 6.52 -11.01 5.81
N GLY A 262 6.45 -12.18 6.46
CA GLY A 262 5.32 -13.11 6.40
C GLY A 262 3.99 -12.48 6.84
N GLU A 263 3.98 -11.80 7.98
CA GLU A 263 2.81 -11.12 8.54
C GLU A 263 2.32 -10.00 7.61
N LEU A 264 3.23 -9.20 7.04
CA LEU A 264 2.92 -8.10 6.12
C LEU A 264 2.39 -8.57 4.76
N LEU A 265 2.90 -9.68 4.24
CA LEU A 265 2.46 -10.25 2.98
C LEU A 265 1.27 -11.21 3.15
N ASN A 266 0.68 -11.22 4.35
CA ASN A 266 -0.62 -11.77 4.64
C ASN A 266 -1.54 -10.64 5.14
N PRO A 267 -1.95 -9.69 4.27
CA PRO A 267 -2.79 -8.58 4.67
C PRO A 267 -4.20 -9.05 5.08
N PRO A 268 -4.95 -8.26 5.86
CA PRO A 268 -6.27 -8.66 6.37
C PRO A 268 -7.37 -8.70 5.29
N LEU A 269 -7.14 -8.07 4.12
CA LEU A 269 -8.03 -8.21 2.97
C LEU A 269 -7.52 -9.31 2.04
N PRO A 270 -8.40 -10.14 1.47
CA PRO A 270 -8.03 -11.05 0.40
C PRO A 270 -7.39 -10.28 -0.76
N VAL A 271 -6.24 -10.77 -1.22
CA VAL A 271 -5.51 -10.17 -2.34
C VAL A 271 -5.65 -11.07 -3.55
N GLU A 272 -6.12 -10.48 -4.64
CA GLU A 272 -6.24 -11.14 -5.94
C GLU A 272 -5.34 -10.44 -6.98
N PRO A 273 -4.89 -11.16 -8.03
CA PRO A 273 -4.16 -10.54 -9.12
C PRO A 273 -4.95 -9.41 -9.76
N THR A 274 -4.35 -8.23 -9.83
CA THR A 274 -4.97 -7.09 -10.52
C THR A 274 -5.03 -7.32 -12.03
N LEU A 275 -5.84 -6.51 -12.73
CA LEU A 275 -5.87 -6.49 -14.20
C LEU A 275 -4.48 -6.32 -14.84
N ALA A 276 -3.56 -5.60 -14.18
CA ALA A 276 -2.18 -5.47 -14.65
C ALA A 276 -1.41 -6.79 -14.57
N HIS A 277 -1.58 -7.60 -13.52
CA HIS A 277 -0.95 -8.92 -13.42
C HIS A 277 -1.48 -9.87 -14.48
N VAL A 278 -2.80 -9.91 -14.66
CA VAL A 278 -3.49 -10.71 -15.70
C VAL A 278 -2.94 -10.37 -17.09
N ALA A 279 -2.87 -9.08 -17.43
CA ALA A 279 -2.34 -8.65 -18.71
C ALA A 279 -0.84 -8.94 -18.88
N ALA A 280 -0.07 -8.78 -17.81
CA ALA A 280 1.37 -9.02 -17.84
C ALA A 280 1.70 -10.48 -18.19
N VAL A 281 1.06 -11.46 -17.54
CA VAL A 281 1.34 -12.89 -17.79
C VAL A 281 0.89 -13.36 -19.16
N GLN A 282 -0.08 -12.66 -19.79
CA GLN A 282 -0.50 -12.94 -21.16
C GLN A 282 0.40 -12.28 -22.21
N ARG A 283 1.02 -11.13 -21.88
CA ARG A 283 1.86 -10.36 -22.82
C ARG A 283 3.32 -10.79 -22.80
N PHE A 284 3.89 -11.05 -21.63
CA PHE A 284 5.33 -11.21 -21.47
C PHE A 284 5.71 -12.67 -21.18
N PRO A 285 6.45 -13.33 -22.10
CA PRO A 285 6.99 -14.67 -21.84
C PRO A 285 8.04 -14.70 -20.72
N ILE A 286 8.66 -13.55 -20.42
CA ILE A 286 9.62 -13.40 -19.33
C ILE A 286 9.24 -12.18 -18.49
N ILE A 287 9.14 -12.40 -17.18
CA ILE A 287 8.87 -11.38 -16.18
C ILE A 287 10.04 -11.38 -15.20
N LEU A 288 10.68 -10.23 -15.03
CA LEU A 288 11.64 -9.97 -13.97
C LEU A 288 10.92 -9.16 -12.88
N THR A 289 11.03 -9.57 -11.61
CA THR A 289 10.40 -8.82 -10.53
C THR A 289 11.21 -8.83 -9.25
N THR A 290 11.11 -7.74 -8.50
CA THR A 290 11.61 -7.57 -7.13
C THR A 290 10.53 -7.84 -6.08
N ASN A 291 9.32 -8.23 -6.50
CA ASN A 291 8.20 -8.47 -5.61
C ASN A 291 8.31 -9.85 -4.95
N TYR A 292 8.03 -9.90 -3.65
CA TYR A 292 7.99 -11.14 -2.89
C TYR A 292 6.67 -11.91 -3.04
N ASP A 293 5.58 -11.21 -3.31
CA ASP A 293 4.21 -11.75 -3.45
C ASP A 293 4.05 -12.69 -4.65
N ARG A 294 2.95 -13.46 -4.68
CA ARG A 294 2.68 -14.49 -5.70
C ARG A 294 1.66 -14.06 -6.76
N LEU A 295 1.45 -12.75 -6.99
CA LEU A 295 0.34 -12.31 -7.85
C LEU A 295 0.52 -12.66 -9.32
N PHE A 296 1.75 -12.77 -9.83
CA PHE A 296 1.98 -13.25 -11.19
C PHE A 296 1.72 -14.75 -11.29
N GLU A 297 2.14 -15.52 -10.30
CA GLU A 297 1.91 -16.96 -10.19
C GLU A 297 0.41 -17.26 -10.13
N HIS A 298 -0.32 -16.57 -9.26
CA HIS A 298 -1.78 -16.68 -9.13
C HIS A 298 -2.49 -16.25 -10.43
N ALA A 299 -2.00 -15.23 -11.13
CA ALA A 299 -2.55 -14.84 -12.44
C ALA A 299 -2.34 -15.94 -13.49
N CYS A 300 -1.16 -16.58 -13.52
CA CYS A 300 -0.91 -17.73 -14.39
C CYS A 300 -1.83 -18.91 -14.05
N GLU A 301 -1.99 -19.23 -12.75
CA GLU A 301 -2.87 -20.30 -12.26
C GLU A 301 -4.33 -20.05 -12.65
N MET A 302 -4.83 -18.83 -12.42
CA MET A 302 -6.20 -18.41 -12.78
C MET A 302 -6.48 -18.55 -14.29
N LEU A 303 -5.47 -18.29 -15.12
CA LEU A 303 -5.57 -18.38 -16.58
C LEU A 303 -5.12 -19.73 -17.16
N ALA A 304 -4.74 -20.69 -16.30
CA ALA A 304 -4.14 -21.96 -16.69
C ALA A 304 -2.92 -21.83 -17.65
N ILE A 305 -2.11 -20.78 -17.48
CA ILE A 305 -0.87 -20.54 -18.25
C ILE A 305 0.28 -21.33 -17.60
N PRO A 306 0.95 -22.25 -18.31
CA PRO A 306 2.11 -22.95 -17.78
C PRO A 306 3.26 -21.98 -17.49
N TYR A 307 3.74 -21.96 -16.25
CA TYR A 307 4.78 -21.02 -15.82
C TYR A 307 5.89 -21.71 -15.04
N ALA A 308 7.06 -21.07 -14.97
CA ALA A 308 8.15 -21.45 -14.08
C ALA A 308 8.65 -20.25 -13.27
N VAL A 309 8.92 -20.46 -11.97
CA VAL A 309 9.47 -19.45 -11.07
C VAL A 309 10.92 -19.76 -10.78
N ARG A 310 11.80 -18.78 -11.02
CA ARG A 310 13.23 -18.85 -10.72
C ARG A 310 13.59 -17.80 -9.70
N THR A 311 14.40 -18.18 -8.71
CA THR A 311 14.88 -17.28 -7.66
C THR A 311 16.34 -17.62 -7.31
N PRO A 312 17.19 -16.65 -6.91
CA PRO A 312 18.58 -16.94 -6.60
C PRO A 312 18.73 -17.94 -5.44
N GLY A 313 19.63 -18.91 -5.60
CA GLY A 313 19.94 -19.88 -4.55
C GLY A 313 18.91 -21.01 -4.43
N ASP A 314 17.94 -21.09 -5.35
CA ASP A 314 17.04 -22.23 -5.45
C ASP A 314 17.23 -22.98 -6.77
N TYR A 315 17.18 -24.30 -6.68
CA TYR A 315 17.38 -25.19 -7.81
C TYR A 315 16.02 -25.63 -8.36
N VAL A 316 15.59 -24.99 -9.45
CA VAL A 316 14.35 -25.43 -10.12
C VAL A 316 14.66 -26.70 -10.92
N LYS A 317 13.97 -27.80 -10.60
CA LYS A 317 13.93 -29.02 -11.41
C LYS A 317 12.85 -28.88 -12.49
N GLY A 318 13.18 -29.09 -13.76
CA GLY A 318 12.18 -29.33 -14.82
C GLY A 318 12.61 -28.96 -16.24
N ASP A 319 12.39 -29.90 -17.17
CA ASP A 319 12.81 -29.89 -18.58
C ASP A 319 11.79 -29.28 -19.57
N ALA A 320 10.61 -28.85 -19.10
CA ALA A 320 9.57 -28.27 -19.96
C ALA A 320 9.78 -26.76 -20.16
N LYS A 321 9.76 -26.28 -21.41
CA LYS A 321 9.75 -24.83 -21.70
C LYS A 321 8.40 -24.23 -21.26
N PRO A 322 8.35 -23.42 -20.18
CA PRO A 322 7.10 -22.80 -19.76
C PRO A 322 6.66 -21.74 -20.77
N ALA A 323 5.37 -21.38 -20.77
CA ALA A 323 4.88 -20.24 -21.53
C ALA A 323 5.36 -18.91 -20.92
N VAL A 324 5.47 -18.86 -19.59
CA VAL A 324 5.96 -17.70 -18.82
C VAL A 324 7.07 -18.12 -17.86
N THR A 325 8.20 -17.40 -17.87
CA THR A 325 9.24 -17.54 -16.84
C THR A 325 9.25 -16.29 -15.96
N ILE A 326 9.06 -16.48 -14.66
CA ILE A 326 9.06 -15.43 -13.64
C ILE A 326 10.37 -15.51 -12.86
N PHE A 327 11.25 -14.53 -13.05
CA PHE A 327 12.47 -14.36 -12.28
C PHE A 327 12.20 -13.43 -11.10
N LYS A 328 12.18 -13.99 -9.89
CA LYS A 328 12.00 -13.26 -8.64
C LYS A 328 13.37 -12.97 -8.04
N ILE A 329 13.89 -11.80 -8.41
CA ILE A 329 15.27 -11.38 -8.19
C ILE A 329 15.57 -11.26 -6.70
N ASP A 330 14.62 -10.76 -5.92
CA ASP A 330 14.79 -10.55 -4.48
C ASP A 330 14.19 -11.69 -3.64
N GLY A 331 13.93 -12.85 -4.24
CA GLY A 331 13.34 -13.98 -3.52
C GLY A 331 11.82 -14.06 -3.63
N SER A 332 11.24 -15.02 -2.91
CA SER A 332 9.80 -15.28 -2.96
C SER A 332 9.26 -15.75 -1.61
N MET A 333 8.02 -15.42 -1.30
CA MET A 333 7.39 -15.77 -0.02
C MET A 333 7.11 -17.25 0.18
N ASP A 334 6.89 -18.00 -0.89
CA ASP A 334 6.78 -19.47 -0.83
C ASP A 334 8.12 -20.14 -0.49
N ARG A 335 9.23 -19.41 -0.63
CA ARG A 335 10.59 -19.88 -0.37
C ARG A 335 11.33 -18.88 0.52
N PRO A 336 10.96 -18.74 1.81
CA PRO A 336 11.47 -17.67 2.68
C PRO A 336 13.01 -17.60 2.80
N THR A 337 13.71 -18.71 2.57
CA THR A 337 15.18 -18.78 2.56
C THR A 337 15.82 -18.04 1.38
N THR A 338 15.08 -17.77 0.29
CA THR A 338 15.60 -17.03 -0.87
C THR A 338 15.40 -15.53 -0.75
N LEU A 339 14.53 -15.05 0.15
CA LEU A 339 14.24 -13.64 0.36
C LEU A 339 15.51 -12.81 0.56
N VAL A 340 15.62 -11.73 -0.20
CA VAL A 340 16.68 -10.75 -0.12
C VAL A 340 16.19 -9.55 0.68
N LEU A 341 16.51 -9.55 1.98
CA LEU A 341 16.09 -8.51 2.92
C LEU A 341 17.25 -7.61 3.34
N SER A 342 18.45 -8.17 3.51
CA SER A 342 19.65 -7.45 3.98
C SER A 342 20.77 -7.43 2.93
N THR A 343 21.83 -6.66 3.20
CA THR A 343 23.04 -6.62 2.36
C THR A 343 23.67 -8.01 2.23
N ALA A 344 23.72 -8.77 3.32
CA ALA A 344 24.25 -10.14 3.34
C ALA A 344 23.42 -11.10 2.47
N ASP A 345 22.09 -10.94 2.42
CA ASP A 345 21.26 -11.71 1.50
C ASP A 345 21.55 -11.36 0.04
N ALA A 346 21.75 -10.07 -0.26
CA ALA A 346 22.07 -9.64 -1.62
C ALA A 346 23.40 -10.26 -2.08
N ASP A 347 24.41 -10.28 -1.21
CA ASP A 347 25.70 -10.94 -1.48
C ASP A 347 25.52 -12.45 -1.70
N ARG A 348 24.76 -13.12 -0.82
CA ARG A 348 24.41 -14.54 -0.97
C ARG A 348 23.71 -14.81 -2.30
N ALA A 349 22.70 -14.02 -2.64
CA ALA A 349 21.97 -14.15 -3.89
C ALA A 349 22.90 -13.99 -5.10
N ARG A 350 23.86 -13.05 -5.05
CA ARG A 350 24.87 -12.82 -6.09
C ARG A 350 25.84 -13.99 -6.29
N MET A 351 25.97 -14.91 -5.33
CA MET A 351 26.77 -16.12 -5.51
C MET A 351 26.18 -17.09 -6.55
N ASP A 352 24.88 -17.03 -6.82
CA ASP A 352 24.23 -17.84 -7.86
C ASP A 352 24.48 -17.26 -9.26
N ARG A 353 25.71 -17.45 -9.76
CA ARG A 353 26.16 -16.89 -11.04
C ARG A 353 25.29 -17.33 -12.22
N LEU A 354 24.75 -18.54 -12.20
CA LEU A 354 23.92 -19.06 -13.30
C LEU A 354 22.57 -18.35 -13.37
N PHE A 355 21.97 -18.04 -12.21
CA PHE A 355 20.76 -17.22 -12.16
C PHE A 355 21.02 -15.82 -12.75
N TRP A 356 22.07 -15.14 -12.30
CA TRP A 356 22.34 -13.77 -12.72
C TRP A 356 22.73 -13.64 -14.20
N VAL A 357 23.52 -14.58 -14.72
CA VAL A 357 23.81 -14.63 -16.17
C VAL A 357 22.52 -14.74 -16.98
N ALA A 358 21.58 -15.58 -16.56
CA ALA A 358 20.30 -15.72 -17.26
C ALA A 358 19.47 -14.42 -17.24
N VAL A 359 19.42 -13.71 -16.09
CA VAL A 359 18.71 -12.42 -15.97
C VAL A 359 19.38 -11.34 -16.83
N GLU A 360 20.72 -11.27 -16.80
CA GLU A 360 21.49 -10.30 -17.59
C GLU A 360 21.35 -10.55 -19.09
N ASP A 361 21.35 -11.80 -19.54
CA ASP A 361 21.20 -12.15 -20.95
C ASP A 361 19.83 -11.75 -21.50
N VAL A 362 18.77 -11.89 -20.69
CA VAL A 362 17.44 -11.34 -21.02
C VAL A 362 17.52 -9.83 -21.23
N LEU A 363 18.16 -9.08 -20.31
CA LEU A 363 18.31 -7.62 -20.41
C LEU A 363 19.25 -7.16 -21.53
N LYS A 364 20.16 -8.02 -22.01
CA LYS A 364 21.04 -7.74 -23.16
C LYS A 364 20.34 -7.92 -24.51
N THR A 365 19.31 -8.75 -24.56
CA THR A 365 18.63 -9.16 -25.81
C THR A 365 17.22 -8.60 -25.97
N SER A 366 16.61 -8.17 -24.88
CA SER A 366 15.19 -7.77 -24.85
C SER A 366 15.01 -6.28 -24.59
N ARG A 367 13.86 -5.74 -24.99
CA ARG A 367 13.37 -4.41 -24.63
C ARG A 367 12.73 -4.46 -23.24
N PRO A 368 13.30 -3.79 -22.22
CA PRO A 368 12.70 -3.76 -20.90
C PRO A 368 11.51 -2.81 -20.85
N ILE A 369 10.39 -3.30 -20.33
CA ILE A 369 9.20 -2.53 -19.98
C ILE A 369 9.15 -2.49 -18.45
N VAL A 370 9.53 -1.35 -17.87
CA VAL A 370 9.59 -1.16 -16.42
C VAL A 370 8.26 -0.61 -15.93
N ILE A 371 7.59 -1.32 -15.01
CA ILE A 371 6.27 -0.95 -14.50
C ILE A 371 6.24 -1.11 -12.98
N GLY A 372 5.71 -0.11 -12.27
CA GLY A 372 5.52 -0.15 -10.81
C GLY A 372 6.82 -0.31 -10.01
N HIS A 373 7.97 -0.02 -10.62
CA HIS A 373 9.28 -0.15 -10.01
C HIS A 373 9.91 1.24 -9.87
N SER A 374 10.34 1.63 -8.66
CA SER A 374 10.92 2.97 -8.43
C SER A 374 12.29 3.15 -9.10
N MET A 375 12.98 2.04 -9.38
CA MET A 375 14.33 2.02 -9.94
C MET A 375 15.39 2.73 -9.07
N ARG A 376 15.16 2.79 -7.75
CA ARG A 376 16.04 3.50 -6.81
C ARG A 376 16.98 2.57 -6.03
N ASP A 377 16.68 1.28 -5.96
CA ASP A 377 17.55 0.33 -5.27
C ASP A 377 18.82 0.00 -6.07
N ALA A 378 19.90 -0.32 -5.36
CA ALA A 378 21.22 -0.55 -5.95
C ALA A 378 21.24 -1.76 -6.90
N ASN A 379 20.44 -2.80 -6.62
CA ASN A 379 20.43 -4.05 -7.36
C ASN A 379 19.82 -3.85 -8.76
N SER A 380 18.63 -3.27 -8.82
CA SER A 380 17.93 -2.95 -10.06
C SER A 380 18.68 -1.93 -10.90
N LEU A 381 19.30 -0.92 -10.25
CA LEU A 381 20.17 0.03 -10.95
C LEU A 381 21.39 -0.67 -11.57
N SER A 382 22.02 -1.61 -10.87
CA SER A 382 23.15 -2.38 -11.39
C SER A 382 22.74 -3.20 -12.62
N LEU A 383 21.63 -3.94 -12.53
CA LEU A 383 21.07 -4.71 -13.65
C LEU A 383 20.76 -3.82 -14.87
N MET A 384 20.07 -2.71 -14.65
CA MET A 384 19.67 -1.82 -15.75
C MET A 384 20.83 -1.03 -16.34
N ASN A 385 21.93 -0.80 -15.59
CA ASN A 385 23.16 -0.26 -16.15
C ASN A 385 23.90 -1.28 -17.02
N GLY A 386 23.84 -2.58 -16.66
CA GLY A 386 24.45 -3.68 -17.41
C GLY A 386 23.68 -4.13 -18.66
N ARG A 387 22.47 -3.63 -18.87
CA ARG A 387 21.61 -3.98 -20.02
C ARG A 387 22.17 -3.48 -21.36
N ASN A 388 21.64 -3.98 -22.47
CA ASN A 388 21.93 -3.42 -23.79
C ASN A 388 21.20 -2.09 -24.02
N ARG A 389 21.87 -0.98 -23.70
CA ARG A 389 21.31 0.38 -23.83
C ARG A 389 21.11 0.85 -25.27
N LYS A 390 21.54 0.09 -26.30
CA LYS A 390 21.14 0.39 -27.70
C LYS A 390 19.66 0.10 -27.94
N ILE A 391 19.07 -0.79 -27.16
CA ILE A 391 17.63 -1.07 -27.16
C ILE A 391 16.97 -0.08 -26.20
N LYS A 392 16.13 0.82 -26.71
CA LYS A 392 15.39 1.79 -25.87
C LYS A 392 14.29 1.07 -25.07
N GLY A 393 14.33 1.17 -23.75
CA GLY A 393 13.28 0.61 -22.89
C GLY A 393 12.10 1.57 -22.69
N ILE A 394 11.08 1.12 -21.96
CA ILE A 394 9.94 1.94 -21.54
C ILE A 394 9.88 1.93 -20.00
N TYR A 395 9.57 3.08 -19.42
CA TYR A 395 9.29 3.25 -17.99
C TYR A 395 7.89 3.82 -17.82
N VAL A 396 7.02 3.06 -17.16
CA VAL A 396 5.61 3.42 -16.96
C VAL A 396 5.38 3.78 -15.50
N ALA A 397 4.90 5.00 -15.28
CA ALA A 397 4.51 5.47 -13.95
C ALA A 397 3.32 6.44 -14.06
N PRO A 398 2.45 6.56 -13.04
CA PRO A 398 1.35 7.53 -13.05
C PRO A 398 1.83 8.98 -13.14
N THR A 399 3.03 9.25 -12.63
CA THR A 399 3.68 10.57 -12.66
C THR A 399 5.18 10.33 -12.73
N ILE A 400 5.87 11.06 -13.60
CA ILE A 400 7.32 11.01 -13.73
C ILE A 400 7.89 12.34 -13.25
N ASP A 401 8.62 12.31 -12.14
CA ASP A 401 9.31 13.50 -11.66
C ASP A 401 10.32 13.99 -12.73
N PRO A 402 10.34 15.29 -13.08
CA PRO A 402 11.22 15.80 -14.14
C PRO A 402 12.72 15.60 -13.87
N ILE A 403 13.14 15.59 -12.60
CA ILE A 403 14.52 15.35 -12.19
C ILE A 403 14.84 13.86 -12.32
N ASP A 404 13.96 12.98 -11.84
CA ASP A 404 14.10 11.53 -12.06
C ASP A 404 14.12 11.19 -13.55
N GLY A 405 13.28 11.84 -14.36
CA GLY A 405 13.24 11.69 -15.81
C GLY A 405 14.61 11.92 -16.45
N ARG A 406 15.31 13.00 -16.07
CA ARG A 406 16.64 13.31 -16.60
C ARG A 406 17.75 12.43 -16.00
N LEU A 407 17.77 12.24 -14.69
CA LEU A 407 18.88 11.56 -14.02
C LEU A 407 18.81 10.03 -14.17
N LEU A 408 17.61 9.47 -14.20
CA LEU A 408 17.37 8.04 -14.24
C LEU A 408 17.07 7.57 -15.67
N LEU A 409 16.02 8.12 -16.31
CA LEU A 409 15.51 7.55 -17.57
C LEU A 409 16.46 7.81 -18.74
N GLU A 410 16.99 9.03 -18.89
CA GLU A 410 17.95 9.32 -19.97
C GLU A 410 19.22 8.47 -19.81
N ARG A 411 19.77 8.37 -18.59
CA ARG A 411 20.97 7.58 -18.30
C ARG A 411 20.79 6.10 -18.63
N LEU A 412 19.59 5.58 -18.38
CA LEU A 412 19.23 4.19 -18.65
C LEU A 412 18.64 3.97 -20.05
N ASN A 413 18.58 5.00 -20.90
CA ASN A 413 17.90 5.01 -22.22
C ASN A 413 16.49 4.41 -22.17
N LEU A 414 15.66 4.95 -21.26
CA LEU A 414 14.24 4.59 -21.07
C LEU A 414 13.35 5.73 -21.54
N GLU A 415 12.24 5.38 -22.20
CA GLU A 415 11.18 6.31 -22.53
C GLU A 415 10.15 6.35 -21.40
N GLY A 416 9.90 7.54 -20.85
CA GLY A 416 8.85 7.73 -19.84
C GLY A 416 7.46 7.76 -20.47
N VAL A 417 6.53 6.98 -19.92
CA VAL A 417 5.11 7.00 -20.30
C VAL A 417 4.27 7.23 -19.05
N GLU A 418 3.61 8.39 -18.99
CA GLU A 418 2.77 8.78 -17.85
C GLU A 418 1.37 8.18 -17.96
N CYS A 419 1.15 7.04 -17.31
CA CYS A 419 -0.17 6.41 -17.15
C CYS A 419 -0.14 5.33 -16.06
N SER A 420 -1.32 4.79 -15.70
CA SER A 420 -1.38 3.65 -14.79
C SER A 420 -0.85 2.37 -15.45
N ALA A 421 -0.37 1.43 -14.63
CA ALA A 421 0.08 0.12 -15.11
C ALA A 421 -1.01 -0.62 -15.89
N SER A 422 -2.26 -0.57 -15.39
CA SER A 422 -3.42 -1.16 -16.05
C SER A 422 -3.67 -0.50 -17.40
N ASP A 423 -3.70 0.84 -17.47
CA ASP A 423 -3.95 1.53 -18.75
C ASP A 423 -2.88 1.19 -19.78
N TYR A 424 -1.61 1.15 -19.40
CA TYR A 424 -0.53 0.80 -20.32
C TYR A 424 -0.65 -0.63 -20.86
N LEU A 425 -0.98 -1.60 -20.01
CA LEU A 425 -1.03 -3.00 -20.38
C LEU A 425 -2.30 -3.38 -21.15
N TRP A 426 -3.40 -2.63 -20.96
CA TRP A 426 -4.68 -2.87 -21.61
C TRP A 426 -4.95 -1.98 -22.83
N LYS A 427 -4.17 -0.90 -23.02
CA LYS A 427 -4.18 -0.14 -24.27
C LYS A 427 -3.59 -0.99 -25.38
N THR A 428 -4.33 -1.13 -26.49
CA THR A 428 -3.76 -1.55 -27.76
C THR A 428 -2.71 -0.49 -28.16
N PRO A 429 -1.46 -0.87 -28.48
CA PRO A 429 -0.57 0.08 -29.12
C PRO A 429 -1.23 0.61 -30.41
N PRO A 430 -1.09 1.90 -30.73
CA PRO A 430 -1.73 2.53 -31.89
C PRO A 430 -1.35 1.87 -33.22
#